data_AF-A0A7X1GJY0-F1
#
_entry.id   AF-A0A7X1GJY0-F1
#
_cell.length_a   1.000
_cell.length_b   1.000
_cell.length_c   1.000
_cell.angle_alpha   90.00
_cell.angle_beta   90.00
_cell.angle_gamma   90.00
#
_symmetry.space_group_name_H-M   'P 1'
#
loop_
_entity.id
_entity.type
_entity.pdbx_description
1 polymer ?
#
loop_
_entity_poly.entity_id
_entity_poly.type
_entity_poly.pdbx_seq_one_letter_code
_entity_poly.pdbx_strand_id
1 'polypeptide(L)'
;LHAARDRSLEVRFQAIPYSDSVCFRPPVPSKTQIAGTVPARVTSNRANDPYGHIDLEGRYKVNLLFDRDSWKAGEESLWLRLARPYAGDTHGLHLPLIAGTEVAIAFEQGDPDRPYIAHALHDSQHPDL
;
A
#
# COMPACT_ATOMS: atom_id res chain seq x y z
N LEU A 1 -18.71 -42.27 -30.94
CA LEU A 1 -18.07 -42.75 -29.69
C LEU A 1 -16.68 -43.25 -30.04
N HIS A 2 -15.67 -42.37 -30.08
CA HIS A 2 -14.28 -42.78 -30.25
C HIS A 2 -13.46 -42.23 -29.10
N ALA A 3 -13.39 -43.01 -28.03
CA ALA A 3 -12.38 -42.87 -26.99
C ALA A 3 -11.35 -43.98 -27.23
N ALA A 4 -10.50 -43.81 -28.25
CA ALA A 4 -9.27 -44.60 -28.34
C ALA A 4 -8.24 -43.96 -27.40
N ARG A 5 -7.47 -44.78 -26.68
CA ARG A 5 -6.28 -44.34 -25.95
C ARG A 5 -5.08 -44.59 -26.86
N ASP A 6 -4.92 -43.72 -27.85
CA ASP A 6 -3.85 -43.76 -28.86
C ASP A 6 -2.50 -43.26 -28.33
N ARG A 7 -2.41 -42.90 -27.04
CA ARG A 7 -1.16 -42.58 -26.34
C ARG A 7 -1.15 -43.11 -24.91
N SER A 8 0.01 -43.54 -24.45
CA SER A 8 0.29 -43.89 -23.05
C SER A 8 0.39 -42.63 -22.19
N LEU A 9 -0.12 -42.70 -20.96
CA LEU A 9 0.10 -41.67 -19.95
C LEU A 9 1.56 -41.76 -19.46
N GLU A 10 2.34 -40.72 -19.68
CA GLU A 10 3.67 -40.55 -19.09
C GLU A 10 3.61 -39.51 -17.97
N VAL A 11 4.17 -39.85 -16.80
CA VAL A 11 4.25 -38.96 -15.64
C VAL A 11 5.70 -38.87 -15.19
N ARG A 12 6.17 -37.64 -14.96
CA ARG A 12 7.46 -37.35 -14.31
C ARG A 12 7.18 -36.63 -13.00
N PHE A 13 7.92 -36.98 -11.96
CA PHE A 13 7.81 -36.33 -10.65
C PHE A 13 9.20 -36.02 -10.09
N GLN A 14 9.25 -35.02 -9.22
CA GLN A 14 10.41 -34.68 -8.41
C GLN A 14 9.98 -34.76 -6.94
N ALA A 15 10.81 -35.36 -6.10
CA ALA A 15 10.51 -35.59 -4.70
C ALA A 15 11.72 -35.23 -3.83
N ILE A 16 11.44 -34.92 -2.57
CA ILE A 16 12.46 -34.84 -1.51
C ILE A 16 12.21 -35.98 -0.52
N PRO A 17 13.25 -36.51 0.16
CA PRO A 17 13.06 -37.50 1.22
C PRO A 17 12.18 -36.95 2.35
N TYR A 18 11.32 -37.80 2.90
CA TYR A 18 10.60 -37.47 4.13
C TYR A 18 11.56 -37.36 5.30
N SER A 19 11.41 -36.32 6.10
CA SER A 19 12.16 -36.10 7.33
C SER A 19 11.31 -35.29 8.31
N ASP A 20 11.27 -35.71 9.57
CA ASP A 20 10.57 -34.96 10.63
C ASP A 20 11.25 -33.61 10.93
N SER A 21 12.50 -33.41 10.49
CA SER A 21 13.29 -32.19 10.74
C SER A 21 13.48 -31.31 9.50
N VAL A 22 13.15 -31.79 8.30
CA VAL A 22 13.39 -31.06 7.04
C VAL A 22 12.11 -31.03 6.20
N CYS A 23 11.50 -29.85 6.13
CA CYS A 23 10.35 -29.56 5.28
C CYS A 23 10.77 -28.85 4.00
N PHE A 24 10.07 -29.13 2.89
CA PHE A 24 10.25 -28.36 1.65
C PHE A 24 9.92 -26.88 1.87
N ARG A 25 10.81 -25.99 1.41
CA ARG A 25 10.55 -24.55 1.28
C ARG A 25 10.86 -24.13 -0.16
N PRO A 26 9.90 -23.54 -0.88
CA PRO A 26 10.17 -23.06 -2.23
C PRO A 26 11.19 -21.91 -2.19
N PRO A 27 11.97 -21.70 -3.27
CA PRO A 27 12.78 -20.51 -3.43
C PRO A 27 11.92 -19.25 -3.31
N VAL A 28 12.40 -18.26 -2.57
CA VAL A 28 11.68 -17.00 -2.37
C VAL A 28 11.78 -16.17 -3.67
N PRO A 29 10.65 -15.77 -4.29
CA PRO A 29 10.68 -14.91 -5.45
C PRO A 29 11.22 -13.51 -5.09
N SER A 30 11.74 -12.78 -6.08
CA SER A 30 12.14 -11.39 -5.88
C SER A 30 10.93 -10.55 -5.44
N LYS A 31 11.11 -9.72 -4.41
CA LYS A 31 10.06 -8.81 -3.94
C LYS A 31 9.81 -7.72 -4.98
N THR A 32 8.54 -7.44 -5.27
CA THR A 32 8.12 -6.30 -6.12
C THR A 32 8.61 -4.99 -5.51
N GLN A 33 9.06 -4.06 -6.34
CA GLN A 33 9.53 -2.74 -5.89
C GLN A 33 8.83 -1.61 -6.65
N ILE A 34 8.58 -0.50 -5.94
CA ILE A 34 8.08 0.76 -6.51
C ILE A 34 9.19 1.80 -6.39
N ALA A 35 9.80 2.16 -7.52
CA ALA A 35 10.99 3.03 -7.55
C ALA A 35 10.69 4.52 -7.28
N GLY A 36 9.43 4.94 -7.26
CA GLY A 36 9.03 6.35 -7.15
C GLY A 36 7.84 6.55 -6.22
N THR A 37 7.22 7.73 -6.32
CA THR A 37 6.01 8.04 -5.57
C THR A 37 4.76 7.71 -6.36
N VAL A 38 3.72 7.29 -5.65
CA VAL A 38 2.41 7.03 -6.22
C VAL A 38 1.41 8.08 -5.69
N PRO A 39 0.58 8.69 -6.55
CA PRO A 39 -0.38 9.68 -6.09
C PRO A 39 -1.54 9.03 -5.32
N ALA A 40 -1.99 9.71 -4.28
CA ALA A 40 -3.11 9.31 -3.44
C ALA A 40 -3.86 10.54 -2.93
N ARG A 41 -5.06 10.34 -2.39
CA ARG A 41 -5.81 11.40 -1.70
C ARG A 41 -6.12 11.02 -0.27
N VAL A 42 -6.01 11.96 0.65
CA VAL A 42 -6.35 11.74 2.07
C VAL A 42 -7.84 11.45 2.21
N THR A 43 -8.20 10.45 3.03
CA THR A 43 -9.60 10.03 3.25
C THR A 43 -10.03 10.18 4.70
N SER A 44 -11.33 10.43 4.89
CA SER A 44 -11.99 10.49 6.20
C SER A 44 -13.20 9.56 6.22
N ASN A 45 -13.53 9.05 7.40
CA ASN A 45 -14.77 8.32 7.64
C ASN A 45 -16.01 9.24 7.64
N ARG A 46 -15.81 10.56 7.67
CA ARG A 46 -16.86 11.57 7.65
C ARG A 46 -16.86 12.29 6.29
N ALA A 47 -18.03 12.35 5.67
CA ALA A 47 -18.22 13.14 4.46
C ALA A 47 -18.01 14.64 4.77
N ASN A 48 -17.25 15.32 3.90
CA ASN A 48 -16.92 16.75 4.01
C ASN A 48 -16.36 17.12 5.40
N ASP A 49 -15.44 16.30 5.92
CA ASP A 49 -14.79 16.57 7.19
C ASP A 49 -13.97 17.88 7.13
N PRO A 50 -14.32 18.91 7.92
CA PRO A 50 -13.54 20.14 7.95
C PRO A 50 -12.20 19.98 8.67
N TYR A 51 -11.96 18.84 9.32
CA TYR A 51 -10.74 18.54 10.06
C TYR A 51 -9.98 17.36 9.45
N GLY A 52 -8.70 17.23 9.80
CA GLY A 52 -7.89 16.08 9.42
C GLY A 52 -8.30 14.82 10.20
N HIS A 53 -8.60 13.75 9.49
CA HIS A 53 -8.86 12.43 10.09
C HIS A 53 -7.54 11.73 10.42
N ILE A 54 -7.06 11.97 11.63
CA ILE A 54 -5.79 11.43 12.15
C ILE A 54 -6.00 10.55 13.37
N ASP A 55 -5.10 9.59 13.56
CA ASP A 55 -5.05 8.80 14.80
C ASP A 55 -4.22 9.49 15.90
N LEU A 56 -4.10 8.83 17.06
CA LEU A 56 -3.32 9.34 18.20
C LEU A 56 -1.83 9.53 17.90
N GLU A 57 -1.31 8.88 16.85
CA GLU A 57 0.08 9.01 16.40
C GLU A 57 0.23 10.04 15.27
N GLY A 58 -0.87 10.67 14.83
CA GLY A 58 -0.89 11.66 13.75
C GLY A 58 -0.64 11.05 12.36
N ARG A 59 -1.07 9.80 12.16
CA ARG A 59 -1.10 9.09 10.87
C ARG A 59 -2.40 9.35 10.13
N TYR A 60 -2.40 9.10 8.82
CA TYR A 60 -3.52 9.36 7.92
C TYR A 60 -3.98 8.09 7.21
N LYS A 61 -5.21 8.08 6.73
CA LYS A 61 -5.66 7.14 5.70
C LYS A 61 -5.72 7.83 4.36
N VAL A 62 -5.45 7.08 3.30
CA VAL A 62 -5.41 7.58 1.93
C VAL A 62 -6.09 6.59 0.99
N ASN A 63 -6.67 7.10 -0.09
CA ASN A 63 -7.06 6.30 -1.23
C ASN A 63 -5.99 6.44 -2.31
N LEU A 64 -5.38 5.32 -2.69
CA LEU A 64 -4.39 5.27 -3.76
C LEU A 64 -5.10 5.39 -5.10
N LEU A 65 -4.69 6.33 -5.96
CA LEU A 65 -5.44 6.62 -7.19
C LEU A 65 -5.41 5.49 -8.23
N PHE A 66 -4.48 4.53 -8.10
CA PHE A 66 -4.45 3.34 -8.95
C PHE A 66 -5.39 2.23 -8.45
N ASP A 67 -5.88 2.32 -7.21
CA ASP A 67 -6.80 1.35 -6.65
C ASP A 67 -8.17 1.50 -7.32
N ARG A 68 -8.69 0.41 -7.86
CA ARG A 68 -9.93 0.36 -8.61
C ARG A 68 -11.06 -0.28 -7.81
N ASP A 69 -10.75 -0.82 -6.64
CA ASP A 69 -11.73 -1.45 -5.79
C ASP A 69 -12.56 -0.38 -5.05
N SER A 70 -13.80 -0.74 -4.76
CA SER A 70 -14.71 0.13 -4.02
C SER A 70 -14.59 -0.14 -2.53
N TRP A 71 -14.16 0.86 -1.79
CA TRP A 71 -14.00 0.81 -0.34
C TRP A 71 -14.94 1.81 0.33
N LYS A 72 -15.20 1.61 1.63
CA LYS A 72 -15.86 2.64 2.44
C LYS A 72 -14.87 3.77 2.71
N ALA A 73 -15.40 4.99 2.76
CA ALA A 73 -14.61 6.17 3.08
C ALA A 73 -13.86 6.00 4.41
N GLY A 74 -12.54 6.18 4.41
CA GLY A 74 -11.69 5.97 5.58
C GLY A 74 -11.36 4.50 5.88
N GLU A 75 -11.57 3.58 4.93
CA GLU A 75 -11.16 2.16 5.01
C GLU A 75 -10.29 1.73 3.81
N GLU A 76 -9.81 2.68 3.00
CA GLU A 76 -9.07 2.41 1.75
C GLU A 76 -7.60 2.08 1.96
N SER A 77 -7.03 2.45 3.11
CA SER A 77 -5.67 2.11 3.48
C SER A 77 -5.50 1.83 4.97
N LEU A 78 -4.35 1.25 5.29
CA LEU A 78 -3.78 1.31 6.63
C LEU A 78 -3.35 2.74 6.98
N TRP A 79 -3.07 2.96 8.26
CA TRP A 79 -2.57 4.22 8.76
C TRP A 79 -1.14 4.50 8.27
N LEU A 80 -0.97 5.60 7.56
CA LEU A 80 0.30 6.04 6.97
C LEU A 80 0.90 7.21 7.73
N ARG A 81 2.21 7.16 7.92
CA ARG A 81 2.98 8.26 8.50
C ARG A 81 3.13 9.39 7.48
N LEU A 82 3.09 10.63 7.96
CA LEU A 82 3.44 11.81 7.19
C LEU A 82 4.89 12.21 7.47
N ALA A 83 5.69 12.34 6.41
CA ALA A 83 7.01 12.97 6.47
C ALA A 83 6.81 14.47 6.74
N ARG A 84 7.09 14.90 7.97
CA ARG A 84 6.94 16.29 8.40
C ARG A 84 8.25 17.05 8.19
N PRO A 85 8.21 18.36 7.88
CA PRO A 85 9.40 19.19 7.81
C PRO A 85 10.21 19.22 9.12
N TYR A 86 9.52 19.10 10.26
CA TYR A 86 10.15 18.98 11.57
C TYR A 86 9.33 18.07 12.49
N ALA A 87 9.95 17.00 12.98
CA ALA A 87 9.36 16.10 13.99
C ALA A 87 10.39 15.86 15.10
N GLY A 88 10.01 16.19 16.33
CA GLY A 88 10.76 15.91 17.55
C GLY A 88 9.82 15.41 18.65
N ASP A 89 10.40 14.92 19.75
CA ASP A 89 9.66 14.30 20.86
C ASP A 89 8.70 15.29 21.56
N THR A 90 9.17 16.52 21.79
CA THR A 90 8.41 17.57 22.48
C THR A 90 7.94 18.69 21.58
N HIS A 91 8.61 18.90 20.44
CA HIS A 91 8.35 20.01 19.52
C HIS A 91 8.41 19.52 18.08
N GLY A 92 7.58 20.09 17.22
CA GLY A 92 7.55 19.78 15.81
C GLY A 92 6.61 20.70 15.04
N LEU A 93 6.63 20.58 13.73
CA LEU A 93 5.69 21.26 12.84
C LEU A 93 4.70 20.23 12.30
N HIS A 94 3.44 20.33 12.72
CA HIS A 94 2.36 19.49 12.20
C HIS A 94 1.29 20.37 11.58
N LEU A 95 1.14 20.24 10.26
CA LEU A 95 0.10 20.87 9.46
C LEU A 95 -0.85 19.76 8.99
N PRO A 96 -2.00 19.54 9.67
CA PRO A 96 -2.84 18.40 9.34
C PRO A 96 -3.46 18.49 7.95
N LEU A 97 -3.40 17.37 7.22
CA LEU A 97 -4.03 17.25 5.91
C LEU A 97 -5.52 16.98 6.07
N ILE A 98 -6.34 17.68 5.30
CA ILE A 98 -7.79 17.48 5.24
C ILE A 98 -8.14 16.43 4.19
N ALA A 99 -9.32 15.82 4.31
CA ALA A 99 -9.82 14.88 3.32
C ALA A 99 -9.85 15.52 1.91
N GLY A 100 -9.44 14.77 0.90
CA GLY A 100 -9.33 15.23 -0.49
C GLY A 100 -7.98 15.80 -0.88
N THR A 101 -7.11 16.15 0.09
CA THR A 101 -5.75 16.65 -0.19
C THR A 101 -4.96 15.62 -1.00
N GLU A 102 -4.38 16.04 -2.13
CA GLU A 102 -3.52 15.17 -2.93
C GLU A 102 -2.15 15.02 -2.27
N VAL A 103 -1.66 13.79 -2.23
CA VAL A 103 -0.40 13.42 -1.60
C VAL A 103 0.41 12.46 -2.45
N ALA A 104 1.72 12.57 -2.34
CA ALA A 104 2.67 11.63 -2.94
C ALA A 104 3.08 10.58 -1.91
N ILE A 105 2.76 9.31 -2.19
CA ILE A 105 3.13 8.16 -1.35
C ILE A 105 4.47 7.61 -1.80
N ALA A 106 5.47 7.63 -0.93
CA ALA A 106 6.75 6.97 -1.14
C ALA A 106 6.79 5.63 -0.39
N PHE A 107 7.74 4.78 -0.79
CA PHE A 107 7.90 3.43 -0.27
C PHE A 107 9.31 3.27 0.29
N GLU A 108 9.44 2.81 1.53
CA GLU A 108 10.75 2.59 2.16
C GLU A 108 11.56 1.56 1.35
N GLN A 109 12.70 1.97 0.79
CA GLN A 109 13.51 1.13 -0.12
C GLN A 109 12.72 0.56 -1.31
N GLY A 110 11.63 1.21 -1.70
CA GLY A 110 10.73 0.75 -2.74
C GLY A 110 9.81 -0.41 -2.33
N ASP A 111 9.74 -0.76 -1.04
CA ASP A 111 8.89 -1.82 -0.52
C ASP A 111 7.40 -1.41 -0.53
N PRO A 112 6.53 -2.04 -1.36
CA PRO A 112 5.10 -1.72 -1.43
C PRO A 112 4.36 -1.88 -0.09
N ASP A 113 4.88 -2.70 0.81
CA ASP A 113 4.28 -2.95 2.13
C ASP A 113 4.66 -1.87 3.16
N ARG A 114 5.56 -0.93 2.80
CA ARG A 114 6.02 0.15 3.69
C ARG A 114 5.79 1.54 3.11
N PRO A 115 4.53 1.91 2.82
CA PRO A 115 4.18 3.23 2.34
C PRO A 115 4.27 4.31 3.44
N TYR A 116 4.62 5.53 3.04
CA TYR A 116 4.48 6.74 3.83
C TYR A 116 4.15 7.94 2.93
N ILE A 117 3.49 8.95 3.49
CA ILE A 117 3.22 10.20 2.77
C ILE A 117 4.50 11.03 2.77
N ALA A 118 5.07 11.26 1.59
CA ALA A 118 6.27 12.05 1.42
C ALA A 118 5.97 13.55 1.32
N HIS A 119 4.95 13.92 0.53
CA HIS A 119 4.61 15.31 0.25
C HIS A 119 3.11 15.48 0.05
N ALA A 120 2.59 16.67 0.35
CA ALA A 120 1.30 17.15 -0.13
C ALA A 120 1.50 17.92 -1.44
N LEU A 121 0.55 17.80 -2.36
CA LEU A 121 0.59 18.41 -3.69
C LEU A 121 -0.68 19.24 -3.91
N HIS A 122 -0.52 20.37 -4.60
CA HIS A 122 -1.64 21.12 -5.18
C HIS A 122 -1.89 20.62 -6.60
N ASP A 123 -3.11 20.80 -7.08
CA ASP A 123 -3.51 20.41 -8.43
C ASP A 123 -4.36 21.52 -9.09
N SER A 124 -4.73 21.36 -10.36
CA SER A 124 -5.50 22.39 -11.07
C SER A 124 -6.91 22.62 -10.51
N GLN A 125 -7.49 21.64 -9.83
CA GLN A 125 -8.79 21.75 -9.16
C GLN A 125 -8.64 22.30 -7.73
N HIS A 126 -7.47 22.12 -7.12
CA HIS A 126 -7.11 22.56 -5.77
C HIS A 126 -5.81 23.37 -5.80
N PRO A 127 -5.85 24.63 -6.30
CA PRO A 127 -4.67 25.46 -6.41
C PRO A 127 -4.16 25.91 -5.04
N ASP A 128 -2.87 26.25 -4.99
CA ASP A 128 -2.26 26.93 -3.85
C ASP A 128 -2.78 28.39 -3.81
N LEU A 129 -3.39 28.81 -2.70
CA LEU A 129 -4.04 30.12 -2.52
C LEU A 129 -3.29 30.98 -1.50
#